data_AF-A0AA35U0H7-F1
#
_entry.id   AF-A0AA35U0H7-F1
#
_cell.length_a   1.000
_cell.length_b   1.000
_cell.length_c   1.000
_cell.angle_alpha   90.00
_cell.angle_beta   90.00
_cell.angle_gamma   90.00
#
_symmetry.space_group_name_H-M   'P 1'
#
loop_
_entity.id
_entity.type
_entity.pdbx_description
1 polymer ?
#
loop_
_entity_poly.entity_id
_entity_poly.type
_entity_poly.pdbx_seq_one_letter_code
_entity_poly.pdbx_strand_id
1 'polypeptide(L)'
;PHYAHTVDPRVDADLKSVVYPVGIAYGGEEEWEFVWDQYLSSSDPYEKRLFLSALGKSRIPWLLSRYLEYSIDPSKVRTQDTTTVIAYVSANVYGRYLTWNFVRNNSSLFLERHGGGSFSFSRLIKYVTGSFTTELELKEVERFFSEQGTKGVGLGLSDRPWSAGLLDTQVALNLSQYIRDETEYVPCLTGLSQLTSLGNRLSLTPVYGLFQEFVRNLTSDFAKICTFNRTTSPTYRCEDSTFFMRTLVLNTAWANGNDDVIDTATQLFQNWMRFNQT
;
A
#
# COMPACT_ATOMS: atom_id res chain seq x y z
N PRO A 1 28.29 11.04 31.92
CA PRO A 1 28.27 11.54 30.52
C PRO A 1 27.33 10.67 29.69
N HIS A 2 26.07 11.11 29.58
CA HIS A 2 25.02 10.43 28.84
C HIS A 2 25.39 10.33 27.36
N TYR A 3 25.39 9.11 26.82
CA TYR A 3 25.55 8.86 25.40
C TYR A 3 24.32 9.38 24.64
N ALA A 4 24.40 10.64 24.21
CA ALA A 4 23.62 11.14 23.09
C ALA A 4 24.16 10.45 21.83
N HIS A 5 23.66 9.26 21.53
CA HIS A 5 23.83 8.69 20.20
C HIS A 5 23.02 9.55 19.25
N THR A 6 23.73 10.34 18.45
CA THR A 6 23.21 11.12 17.33
C THR A 6 22.44 10.19 16.40
N VAL A 7 21.11 10.28 16.42
CA VAL A 7 20.25 9.68 15.39
C VAL A 7 20.68 10.34 14.07
N ASP A 8 21.17 9.57 13.09
CA ASP A 8 21.39 10.10 11.74
C ASP A 8 20.03 10.67 11.27
N PRO A 9 19.95 11.96 10.90
CA PRO A 9 18.70 12.57 10.48
C PRO A 9 18.16 12.00 9.16
N ARG A 10 18.95 11.16 8.47
CA ARG A 10 18.55 10.49 7.24
C ARG A 10 17.93 9.12 7.57
N VAL A 11 16.73 8.89 7.04
CA VAL A 11 16.08 7.59 7.10
C VAL A 11 16.90 6.58 6.31
N ASP A 12 17.29 5.49 6.97
CA ASP A 12 17.95 4.34 6.33
C ASP A 12 17.16 3.90 5.07
N ALA A 13 17.88 3.61 3.98
CA ALA A 13 17.28 3.34 2.67
C ALA A 13 16.18 2.26 2.69
N ASP A 14 16.30 1.25 3.56
CA ASP A 14 15.33 0.17 3.71
C ASP A 14 14.07 0.57 4.46
N LEU A 15 14.24 1.45 5.44
CA LEU A 15 13.17 1.95 6.30
C LEU A 15 12.34 3.02 5.60
N LYS A 16 12.83 3.69 4.55
CA LYS A 16 12.06 4.67 3.77
C LYS A 16 10.71 4.14 3.28
N SER A 17 10.69 2.87 2.88
CA SER A 17 9.47 2.17 2.43
C SER A 17 8.44 1.90 3.54
N VAL A 18 8.79 2.16 4.80
CA VAL A 18 7.91 2.09 5.98
C VAL A 18 7.64 3.51 6.51
N VAL A 19 8.72 4.29 6.69
CA VAL A 19 8.70 5.62 7.32
C VAL A 19 7.91 6.62 6.49
N TYR A 20 8.11 6.70 5.17
CA TYR A 20 7.36 7.67 4.35
C TYR A 20 5.86 7.34 4.30
N PRO A 21 5.42 6.09 4.03
CA PRO A 21 4.01 5.72 4.14
C PRO A 21 3.36 6.04 5.47
N VAL A 22 4.03 5.75 6.59
CA VAL A 22 3.49 6.01 7.93
C VAL A 22 3.37 7.53 8.17
N GLY A 23 4.41 8.30 7.84
CA GLY A 23 4.39 9.75 7.96
C GLY A 23 3.23 10.39 7.20
N ILE A 24 2.96 9.94 5.97
CA ILE A 24 1.81 10.42 5.19
C ILE A 24 0.46 9.90 5.72
N ALA A 25 0.39 8.67 6.21
CA ALA A 25 -0.85 8.09 6.71
C ALA A 25 -1.30 8.72 8.04
N TYR A 26 -0.36 9.12 8.90
CA TYR A 26 -0.64 9.69 10.21
C TYR A 26 -0.35 11.20 10.31
N GLY A 27 0.18 11.81 9.25
CA GLY A 27 0.34 13.26 9.10
C GLY A 27 -0.85 13.94 8.42
N GLY A 28 -0.68 15.23 8.15
CA GLY A 28 -1.64 16.10 7.49
C GLY A 28 -1.20 16.56 6.10
N GLU A 29 -1.69 17.75 5.73
CA GLU A 29 -1.31 18.40 4.46
C GLU A 29 0.17 18.78 4.43
N GLU A 30 0.73 19.26 5.54
CA GLU A 30 2.14 19.67 5.61
C GLU A 30 3.09 18.51 5.27
N GLU A 31 2.89 17.34 5.88
CA GLU A 31 3.66 16.12 5.59
C GLU A 31 3.50 15.69 4.12
N TRP A 32 2.29 15.85 3.57
CA TRP A 32 2.00 15.49 2.19
C TRP A 32 2.70 16.41 1.20
N GLU A 33 2.62 17.73 1.39
CA GLU A 33 3.30 18.71 0.55
C GLU A 33 4.81 18.55 0.63
N PHE A 34 5.34 18.28 1.82
CA PHE A 34 6.77 18.01 1.98
C PHE A 34 7.22 16.83 1.10
N VAL A 35 6.53 15.69 1.16
CA VAL A 35 6.88 14.53 0.33
C VAL A 35 6.67 14.80 -1.17
N TRP A 36 5.65 15.60 -1.52
CA TRP A 36 5.43 16.04 -2.88
C TRP A 36 6.59 16.87 -3.41
N ASP A 37 7.12 17.80 -2.62
CA ASP A 37 8.29 18.61 -2.97
C ASP A 37 9.56 17.76 -3.09
N GLN A 38 9.74 16.75 -2.22
CA GLN A 38 10.82 15.76 -2.34
C GLN A 38 10.70 14.95 -3.64
N TYR A 39 9.48 14.60 -4.07
CA TYR A 39 9.24 13.95 -5.34
C TYR A 39 9.60 14.85 -6.53
N LEU A 40 9.25 16.13 -6.49
CA LEU A 40 9.54 17.08 -7.56
C LEU A 40 11.05 17.35 -7.69
N SER A 41 11.74 17.51 -6.57
CA SER A 41 13.18 17.82 -6.51
C SER A 41 14.09 16.61 -6.78
N SER A 42 13.64 15.39 -6.48
CA SER A 42 14.45 14.19 -6.67
C SER A 42 14.72 13.90 -8.15
N SER A 43 15.94 13.45 -8.46
CA SER A 43 16.32 12.89 -9.76
C SER A 43 16.41 11.36 -9.74
N ASP A 44 16.34 10.74 -8.56
CA ASP A 44 16.46 9.29 -8.37
C ASP A 44 15.12 8.58 -8.65
N PRO A 45 15.04 7.70 -9.67
CA PRO A 45 13.83 6.93 -9.97
C PRO A 45 13.35 6.05 -8.81
N TYR A 46 14.27 5.53 -7.98
CA TYR A 46 13.92 4.69 -6.84
C TYR A 46 13.22 5.51 -5.76
N GLU A 47 13.78 6.66 -5.37
CA GLU A 47 13.16 7.58 -4.41
C GLU A 47 11.82 8.10 -4.92
N LYS A 48 11.72 8.50 -6.20
CA LYS A 48 10.44 8.95 -6.78
C LYS A 48 9.35 7.91 -6.61
N ARG A 49 9.65 6.63 -6.85
CA ARG A 49 8.67 5.55 -6.67
C ARG A 49 8.25 5.38 -5.21
N LEU A 50 9.18 5.55 -4.26
CA LEU A 50 8.86 5.54 -2.83
C LEU A 50 7.92 6.69 -2.45
N PHE A 51 8.20 7.91 -2.93
CA PHE A 51 7.33 9.07 -2.69
C PHE A 51 5.94 8.88 -3.30
N LEU A 52 5.85 8.43 -4.55
CA LEU A 52 4.57 8.16 -5.20
C LEU A 52 3.73 7.13 -4.44
N SER A 53 4.37 6.10 -3.90
CA SER A 53 3.74 5.08 -3.04
C SER A 53 3.26 5.69 -1.72
N ALA A 54 4.11 6.46 -1.05
CA ALA A 54 3.82 7.08 0.24
C ALA A 54 2.65 8.07 0.17
N LEU A 55 2.63 8.96 -0.84
CA LEU A 55 1.57 9.95 -1.05
C LEU A 55 0.18 9.32 -1.19
N GLY A 56 0.11 8.11 -1.76
CA GLY A 56 -1.13 7.34 -1.88
C GLY A 56 -1.66 6.78 -0.57
N LYS A 57 -0.90 6.85 0.53
CA LYS A 57 -1.29 6.36 1.87
C LYS A 57 -1.99 7.39 2.74
N SER A 58 -2.20 8.61 2.23
CA SER A 58 -2.90 9.66 2.96
C SER A 58 -4.28 9.20 3.40
N ARG A 59 -4.72 9.58 4.60
CA ARG A 59 -6.07 9.31 5.10
C ARG A 59 -7.05 10.44 4.79
N ILE A 60 -6.58 11.50 4.13
CA ILE A 60 -7.36 12.72 3.86
C ILE A 60 -7.95 12.61 2.44
N PRO A 61 -9.28 12.47 2.29
CA PRO A 61 -9.91 12.20 0.99
C PRO A 61 -9.60 13.24 -0.08
N TRP A 62 -9.58 14.53 0.28
CA TRP A 62 -9.35 15.59 -0.69
C TRP A 62 -7.91 15.61 -1.23
N LEU A 63 -6.91 15.21 -0.43
CA LEU A 63 -5.53 15.02 -0.89
C LEU A 63 -5.44 13.86 -1.89
N LEU A 64 -6.14 12.75 -1.62
CA LEU A 64 -6.20 11.62 -2.54
C LEU A 64 -6.89 11.99 -3.86
N SER A 65 -7.98 12.75 -3.81
CA SER A 65 -8.64 13.28 -5.02
C SER A 65 -7.70 14.18 -5.82
N ARG A 66 -7.04 15.14 -5.18
CA ARG A 66 -6.05 16.01 -5.85
C ARG A 66 -4.90 15.20 -6.46
N TYR A 67 -4.44 14.16 -5.77
CA TYR A 67 -3.38 13.28 -6.26
C TYR A 67 -3.80 12.49 -7.51
N LEU A 68 -5.07 12.04 -7.57
CA LEU A 68 -5.63 11.44 -8.79
C LEU A 68 -5.64 12.44 -9.95
N GLU A 69 -6.02 13.69 -9.73
CA GLU A 69 -5.96 14.74 -10.77
C GLU A 69 -4.51 14.99 -11.23
N TYR A 70 -3.54 15.05 -10.31
CA TYR A 70 -2.13 15.16 -10.65
C TYR A 70 -1.63 13.97 -11.48
N SER A 71 -2.21 12.78 -11.30
CA SER A 71 -1.79 11.58 -12.04
C SER A 71 -2.05 11.66 -13.55
N ILE A 72 -3.03 12.46 -13.98
CA ILE A 72 -3.38 12.61 -15.40
C ILE A 72 -2.83 13.89 -16.03
N ASP A 73 -2.28 14.80 -15.21
CA ASP A 73 -1.57 16.00 -15.64
C ASP A 73 -0.09 15.69 -15.93
N PRO A 74 0.34 15.71 -17.21
CA PRO A 74 1.71 15.37 -17.60
C PRO A 74 2.76 16.36 -17.08
N SER A 75 2.36 17.55 -16.62
CA SER A 75 3.26 18.51 -15.98
C SER A 75 3.58 18.17 -14.52
N LYS A 76 2.77 17.31 -13.89
CA LYS A 76 2.88 16.92 -12.47
C LYS A 76 3.41 15.50 -12.33
N VAL A 77 2.82 14.54 -13.05
CA VAL A 77 3.20 13.12 -13.01
C VAL A 77 3.48 12.64 -14.43
N ARG A 78 4.55 11.85 -14.59
CA ARG A 78 4.88 11.25 -15.88
C ARG A 78 3.76 10.31 -16.31
N THR A 79 3.38 10.32 -17.59
CA THR A 79 2.29 9.49 -18.12
C THR A 79 2.44 7.99 -17.85
N GLN A 80 3.68 7.49 -17.76
CA GLN A 80 3.96 6.09 -17.41
C GLN A 80 3.64 5.74 -15.94
N ASP A 81 3.69 6.73 -15.04
CA ASP A 81 3.47 6.57 -13.61
C ASP A 81 1.99 6.76 -13.22
N THR A 82 1.15 7.28 -14.13
CA THR A 82 -0.30 7.48 -13.92
C THR A 82 -0.98 6.22 -13.36
N THR A 83 -0.79 5.06 -14.01
CA THR A 83 -1.44 3.81 -13.57
C THR A 83 -0.96 3.34 -12.20
N THR A 84 0.30 3.64 -11.85
CA THR A 84 0.90 3.34 -10.56
C THR A 84 0.28 4.19 -9.45
N VAL A 85 0.11 5.50 -9.69
CA VAL A 85 -0.57 6.40 -8.74
C VAL A 85 -2.00 5.93 -8.50
N ILE A 86 -2.75 5.65 -9.57
CA ILE A 86 -4.14 5.18 -9.46
C ILE A 86 -4.19 3.87 -8.67
N ALA A 87 -3.24 2.95 -8.89
CA ALA A 87 -3.18 1.69 -8.13
C ALA A 87 -2.93 1.93 -6.63
N TYR A 88 -2.05 2.86 -6.25
CA TYR A 88 -1.79 3.17 -4.84
C TYR A 88 -3.00 3.80 -4.14
N VAL A 89 -3.67 4.76 -4.79
CA VAL A 89 -4.89 5.38 -4.23
C VAL A 89 -6.05 4.38 -4.19
N SER A 90 -6.16 3.49 -5.18
CA SER A 90 -7.16 2.42 -5.21
C SER A 90 -7.00 1.41 -4.06
N ALA A 91 -5.75 1.13 -3.67
CA ALA A 91 -5.44 0.23 -2.56
C ALA A 91 -5.63 0.89 -1.19
N ASN A 92 -5.94 2.19 -1.15
CA ASN A 92 -6.25 2.92 0.06
C ASN A 92 -7.75 2.83 0.37
N VAL A 93 -8.11 2.48 1.62
CA VAL A 93 -9.50 2.38 2.07
C VAL A 93 -10.28 3.71 1.88
N TYR A 94 -9.60 4.84 2.05
CA TYR A 94 -10.18 6.18 1.84
C TYR A 94 -10.20 6.60 0.37
N GLY A 95 -9.39 5.95 -0.48
CA GLY A 95 -9.20 6.28 -1.89
C GLY A 95 -9.97 5.39 -2.87
N ARG A 96 -10.42 4.20 -2.45
CA ARG A 96 -11.01 3.19 -3.36
C ARG A 96 -12.21 3.69 -4.18
N TYR A 97 -13.19 4.34 -3.56
CA TYR A 97 -14.37 4.85 -4.26
C TYR A 97 -14.07 6.14 -5.03
N LEU A 98 -13.16 6.98 -4.53
CA LEU A 98 -12.68 8.16 -5.25
C LEU A 98 -12.02 7.74 -6.57
N THR A 99 -11.17 6.73 -6.51
CA THR A 99 -10.47 6.14 -7.66
C THR A 99 -11.46 5.56 -8.67
N TRP A 100 -12.47 4.81 -8.22
CA TRP A 100 -13.50 4.29 -9.12
C TRP A 100 -14.27 5.39 -9.83
N ASN A 101 -14.72 6.41 -9.10
CA ASN A 101 -15.41 7.57 -9.68
C ASN A 101 -14.51 8.32 -10.66
N PHE A 102 -13.25 8.53 -10.32
CA PHE A 102 -12.27 9.20 -11.16
C PHE A 102 -12.02 8.45 -12.47
N VAL A 103 -11.86 7.13 -12.42
CA VAL A 103 -11.69 6.29 -13.62
C VAL A 103 -12.95 6.24 -14.49
N ARG A 104 -14.14 6.21 -13.88
CA ARG A 104 -15.41 6.30 -14.62
C ARG A 104 -15.53 7.64 -15.35
N ASN A 105 -15.27 8.75 -14.65
CA ASN A 105 -15.41 10.10 -15.19
C ASN A 105 -14.38 10.41 -16.29
N ASN A 106 -13.21 9.80 -16.23
CA ASN A 106 -12.12 9.99 -17.20
C ASN A 106 -11.92 8.77 -18.12
N SER A 107 -12.96 7.93 -18.30
CA SER A 107 -12.83 6.67 -19.05
C SER A 107 -12.37 6.89 -20.48
N SER A 108 -12.87 7.91 -21.17
CA SER A 108 -12.46 8.27 -22.54
C SER A 108 -10.96 8.59 -22.62
N LEU A 109 -10.43 9.35 -21.65
CA LEU A 109 -9.01 9.68 -21.58
C LEU A 109 -8.15 8.42 -21.39
N PHE A 110 -8.57 7.52 -20.50
CA PHE A 110 -7.83 6.28 -20.27
C PHE A 110 -7.92 5.32 -21.45
N LEU A 111 -9.05 5.26 -22.14
CA LEU A 111 -9.20 4.49 -23.38
C LEU A 111 -8.34 5.07 -24.51
N GLU A 112 -8.23 6.39 -24.64
CA GLU A 112 -7.36 7.01 -25.64
C GLU A 112 -5.87 6.76 -25.33
N ARG A 113 -5.44 7.06 -24.10
CA ARG A 113 -4.01 6.98 -23.71
C ARG A 113 -3.52 5.54 -23.54
N HIS A 114 -4.39 4.62 -23.16
CA HIS A 114 -4.01 3.24 -22.79
C HIS A 114 -4.77 2.15 -23.55
N GLY A 115 -5.64 2.50 -24.50
CA GLY A 115 -6.40 1.54 -25.32
C GLY A 115 -5.64 0.99 -26.53
N GLY A 116 -4.53 1.62 -26.95
CA GLY A 116 -3.67 1.11 -28.03
C GLY A 116 -2.98 -0.23 -27.73
N GLY A 117 -3.01 -0.68 -26.47
CA GLY A 117 -2.67 -2.04 -26.08
C GLY A 117 -3.65 -2.56 -25.04
N SER A 118 -4.42 -3.61 -25.37
CA SER A 118 -5.51 -4.20 -24.56
C SER A 118 -5.21 -4.55 -23.08
N PHE A 119 -3.95 -4.45 -22.65
CA PHE A 119 -3.50 -4.87 -21.31
C PHE A 119 -3.47 -3.75 -20.26
N SER A 120 -3.36 -2.46 -20.62
CA SER A 120 -3.18 -1.39 -19.62
C SER A 120 -4.50 -0.98 -18.96
N PHE A 121 -5.56 -0.73 -19.75
CA PHE A 121 -6.88 -0.39 -19.20
C PHE A 121 -7.53 -1.54 -18.44
N SER A 122 -7.42 -2.78 -18.93
CA SER A 122 -7.94 -3.96 -18.23
C SER A 122 -7.25 -4.18 -16.88
N ARG A 123 -5.94 -3.92 -16.78
CA ARG A 123 -5.19 -3.96 -15.52
C ARG A 123 -5.61 -2.84 -14.56
N LEU A 124 -5.85 -1.64 -15.08
CA LEU A 124 -6.38 -0.52 -14.30
C LEU A 124 -7.72 -0.87 -13.65
N ILE A 125 -8.66 -1.40 -14.44
CA ILE A 125 -9.97 -1.85 -13.94
C ILE A 125 -9.80 -2.92 -12.87
N LYS A 126 -8.90 -3.90 -13.08
CA LYS A 126 -8.63 -4.94 -12.07
C LYS A 126 -8.14 -4.37 -10.75
N TYR A 127 -7.29 -3.33 -10.78
CA TYR A 127 -6.86 -2.65 -9.56
C TYR A 127 -8.01 -1.94 -8.85
N VAL A 128 -8.73 -1.11 -9.60
CA VAL A 128 -9.80 -0.24 -9.08
C VAL A 128 -10.95 -1.04 -8.46
N THR A 129 -11.27 -2.17 -9.07
CA THR A 129 -12.38 -3.03 -8.65
C THR A 129 -11.93 -4.21 -7.79
N GLY A 130 -10.62 -4.41 -7.57
CA GLY A 130 -10.07 -5.61 -6.93
C GLY A 130 -10.47 -5.79 -5.47
N SER A 131 -10.83 -4.68 -4.80
CA SER A 131 -11.28 -4.67 -3.42
C SER A 131 -12.80 -4.83 -3.28
N PHE A 132 -13.58 -4.73 -4.37
CA PHE A 132 -15.05 -4.83 -4.34
C PHE A 132 -15.50 -6.24 -3.95
N THR A 133 -16.47 -6.31 -3.05
CA THR A 133 -16.96 -7.56 -2.43
C THR A 133 -18.48 -7.66 -2.38
N THR A 134 -19.20 -6.59 -2.76
CA THR A 134 -20.67 -6.55 -2.68
C THR A 134 -21.34 -6.73 -4.05
N GLU A 135 -22.59 -7.21 -4.05
CA GLU A 135 -23.39 -7.36 -5.27
C GLU A 135 -23.68 -6.00 -5.93
N LEU A 136 -23.83 -4.94 -5.13
CA LEU A 136 -24.04 -3.58 -5.65
C LEU A 136 -22.84 -3.09 -6.45
N GLU A 137 -21.62 -3.26 -5.91
CA GLU A 137 -20.39 -2.91 -6.60
C GLU A 137 -20.23 -3.71 -7.90
N LEU A 138 -20.61 -4.98 -7.92
CA LEU A 138 -20.62 -5.80 -9.13
C LEU A 138 -21.56 -5.21 -10.20
N LYS A 139 -22.81 -4.90 -9.82
CA LYS A 139 -23.80 -4.30 -10.73
C LYS A 139 -23.34 -2.95 -11.28
N GLU A 140 -22.65 -2.14 -10.48
CA GLU A 140 -22.08 -0.88 -10.96
C GLU A 140 -21.01 -1.09 -12.04
N VAL A 141 -20.13 -2.08 -11.84
CA VAL A 141 -19.08 -2.42 -12.81
C VAL A 141 -19.69 -2.97 -14.10
N GLU A 142 -20.67 -3.86 -13.99
CA GLU A 142 -21.40 -4.41 -15.14
C GLU A 142 -22.07 -3.30 -15.97
N ARG A 143 -22.76 -2.37 -15.30
CA ARG A 143 -23.40 -1.22 -15.94
C ARG A 143 -22.37 -0.38 -16.70
N PHE A 144 -21.24 -0.05 -16.07
CA PHE A 144 -20.18 0.73 -16.71
C PHE A 144 -19.70 0.10 -18.02
N PHE A 145 -19.46 -1.22 -18.05
CA PHE A 145 -19.02 -1.91 -19.27
C PHE A 145 -20.11 -2.05 -20.33
N SER A 146 -21.38 -2.12 -19.92
CA SER A 146 -22.52 -2.13 -20.83
C SER A 146 -22.69 -0.79 -21.56
N GLU A 147 -22.46 0.32 -20.87
CA GLU A 147 -22.60 1.69 -21.39
C GLU A 147 -21.44 2.08 -22.31
N GLN A 148 -20.21 1.60 -22.03
CA GLN A 148 -19.00 1.90 -22.81
C GLN A 148 -18.89 1.09 -24.12
N GLY A 149 -19.92 0.32 -24.51
CA GLY A 149 -19.95 -0.42 -25.78
C GLY A 149 -18.97 -1.59 -25.88
N THR A 150 -18.32 -1.97 -24.77
CA THR A 150 -17.33 -3.05 -24.72
C THR A 150 -17.95 -4.45 -24.66
N LYS A 151 -18.78 -4.80 -25.65
CA LYS A 151 -19.16 -6.20 -25.88
C LYS A 151 -17.92 -6.99 -26.30
N GLY A 152 -17.32 -7.74 -25.38
CA GLY A 152 -16.25 -8.70 -25.68
C GLY A 152 -14.89 -8.45 -25.05
N VAL A 153 -14.71 -7.45 -24.17
CA VAL A 153 -13.50 -7.40 -23.34
C VAL A 153 -13.64 -8.50 -22.27
N GLY A 154 -12.95 -9.63 -22.47
CA GLY A 154 -12.86 -10.69 -21.48
C GLY A 154 -12.13 -10.21 -20.23
N LEU A 155 -12.86 -9.58 -19.30
CA LEU A 155 -12.28 -8.97 -18.10
C LEU A 155 -11.87 -10.00 -17.03
N GLY A 156 -12.21 -11.28 -17.21
CA GLY A 156 -12.00 -12.32 -16.20
C GLY A 156 -12.80 -12.06 -14.92
N LEU A 157 -13.93 -11.33 -15.01
CA LEU A 157 -14.80 -11.06 -13.85
C LEU A 157 -15.53 -12.33 -13.36
N SER A 158 -15.68 -13.33 -14.25
CA SER A 158 -16.21 -14.67 -13.93
C SER A 158 -15.29 -15.50 -13.03
N ASP A 159 -13.98 -15.22 -13.05
CA ASP A 159 -12.96 -15.94 -12.28
C ASP A 159 -12.74 -15.33 -10.88
N ARG A 160 -13.63 -14.43 -10.45
CA ARG A 160 -13.50 -13.77 -9.15
C ARG A 160 -14.03 -14.64 -8.01
N PRO A 161 -13.45 -14.55 -6.81
CA PRO A 161 -13.58 -15.55 -5.74
C PRO A 161 -14.97 -15.78 -5.15
N TRP A 162 -16.02 -15.08 -5.60
CA TRP A 162 -17.39 -15.42 -5.20
C TRP A 162 -17.88 -16.73 -5.86
N SER A 163 -17.20 -17.23 -6.90
CA SER A 163 -17.54 -18.46 -7.64
C SER A 163 -16.65 -19.69 -7.31
N ALA A 164 -15.49 -19.50 -6.69
CA ALA A 164 -14.54 -20.58 -6.45
C ALA A 164 -14.58 -21.03 -4.98
N GLY A 165 -15.02 -22.28 -4.77
CA GLY A 165 -15.17 -22.92 -3.47
C GLY A 165 -14.04 -22.60 -2.50
N LEU A 166 -14.41 -21.94 -1.41
CA LEU A 166 -13.58 -21.68 -0.25
C LEU A 166 -12.96 -23.00 0.21
N LEU A 167 -11.64 -23.15 0.08
CA LEU A 167 -10.91 -23.84 1.14
C LEU A 167 -11.43 -23.26 2.46
N ASP A 168 -11.85 -24.13 3.37
CA ASP A 168 -12.37 -23.73 4.68
C ASP A 168 -11.50 -22.60 5.23
N THR A 169 -12.08 -21.41 5.35
CA THR A 169 -11.33 -20.19 5.72
C THR A 169 -10.63 -20.40 7.06
N GLN A 170 -11.21 -21.23 7.93
CA GLN A 170 -10.59 -21.64 9.16
C GLN A 170 -9.31 -22.46 8.94
N VAL A 171 -9.30 -23.40 7.99
CA VAL A 171 -8.10 -24.15 7.59
C VAL A 171 -7.03 -23.21 7.02
N ALA A 172 -7.41 -22.30 6.11
CA ALA A 172 -6.47 -21.34 5.53
C ALA A 172 -5.85 -20.38 6.58
N LEU A 173 -6.67 -19.87 7.51
CA LEU A 173 -6.21 -19.01 8.60
C LEU A 173 -5.35 -19.80 9.60
N ASN A 174 -5.72 -21.04 9.96
CA ASN A 174 -4.91 -21.89 10.83
C ASN A 174 -3.55 -22.23 10.19
N LEU A 175 -3.52 -22.51 8.89
CA LEU A 175 -2.27 -22.70 8.16
C LEU A 175 -1.41 -21.44 8.26
N SER A 176 -1.96 -20.24 8.07
CA SER A 176 -1.18 -19.00 8.16
C SER A 176 -0.49 -18.77 9.52
N GLN A 177 -0.86 -19.51 10.57
CA GLN A 177 -0.15 -19.48 11.86
C GLN A 177 1.29 -19.99 11.77
N TYR A 178 1.64 -20.82 10.78
CA TYR A 178 3.02 -21.28 10.57
C TYR A 178 3.97 -20.09 10.35
N ILE A 179 3.47 -18.95 9.84
CA ILE A 179 4.25 -17.75 9.59
C ILE A 179 4.91 -17.25 10.88
N ARG A 180 4.33 -17.51 12.07
CA ARG A 180 4.89 -17.11 13.38
C ARG A 180 6.32 -17.61 13.61
N ASP A 181 6.63 -18.79 13.09
CA ASP A 181 7.91 -19.46 13.31
C ASP A 181 8.81 -19.44 12.05
N GLU A 182 8.34 -18.85 10.96
CA GLU A 182 9.03 -18.85 9.67
C GLU A 182 10.20 -17.85 9.65
N THR A 183 11.40 -18.34 9.31
CA THR A 183 12.61 -17.52 9.26
C THR A 183 13.01 -17.14 7.84
N GLU A 184 12.42 -17.79 6.83
CA GLU A 184 12.72 -17.56 5.43
C GLU A 184 11.87 -16.43 4.84
N TYR A 185 12.51 -15.54 4.07
CA TYR A 185 11.85 -14.38 3.48
C TYR A 185 10.73 -14.75 2.50
N VAL A 186 10.97 -15.71 1.60
CA VAL A 186 10.05 -16.03 0.50
C VAL A 186 8.70 -16.58 0.99
N PRO A 187 8.64 -17.55 1.94
CA PRO A 187 7.38 -18.00 2.50
C PRO A 187 6.64 -16.91 3.28
N CYS A 188 7.34 -16.10 4.08
CA CYS A 188 6.77 -14.95 4.79
C CYS A 188 6.15 -13.93 3.83
N LEU A 189 6.88 -13.55 2.77
CA LEU A 189 6.38 -12.65 1.74
C LEU A 189 5.08 -13.16 1.12
N THR A 190 5.08 -14.44 0.76
CA THR A 190 3.92 -15.08 0.12
C THR A 190 2.72 -15.06 1.05
N GLY A 191 2.87 -15.56 2.29
CA GLY A 191 1.79 -15.62 3.27
C GLY A 191 1.23 -14.24 3.62
N LEU A 192 2.10 -13.27 3.95
CA LEU A 192 1.68 -11.92 4.33
C LEU A 192 1.05 -11.15 3.17
N SER A 193 1.48 -11.38 1.92
CA SER A 193 0.86 -10.77 0.74
C SER A 193 -0.59 -11.25 0.53
N GLN A 194 -0.87 -12.54 0.77
CA GLN A 194 -2.21 -13.09 0.68
C GLN A 194 -3.12 -12.55 1.80
N LEU A 195 -2.59 -12.45 3.02
CA LEU A 195 -3.29 -11.80 4.14
C LEU A 195 -3.57 -10.33 3.83
N THR A 196 -2.62 -9.59 3.22
CA THR A 196 -2.85 -8.21 2.78
C THR A 196 -3.99 -8.10 1.77
N SER A 197 -4.03 -9.00 0.78
CA SER A 197 -5.13 -9.07 -0.21
C SER A 197 -6.48 -9.38 0.44
N LEU A 198 -6.52 -10.25 1.44
CA LEU A 198 -7.71 -10.53 2.24
C LEU A 198 -8.13 -9.30 3.06
N GLY A 199 -7.18 -8.64 3.73
CA GLY A 199 -7.41 -7.42 4.49
C GLY A 199 -8.01 -6.30 3.66
N ASN A 200 -7.52 -6.08 2.44
CA ASN A 200 -8.06 -5.07 1.52
C ASN A 200 -9.55 -5.31 1.21
N ARG A 201 -9.96 -6.58 1.07
CA ARG A 201 -11.36 -6.98 0.83
C ARG A 201 -12.22 -6.84 2.10
N LEU A 202 -11.64 -7.10 3.26
CA LEU A 202 -12.31 -6.99 4.55
C LEU A 202 -12.37 -5.54 5.09
N SER A 203 -11.60 -4.61 4.54
CA SER A 203 -11.39 -3.24 5.07
C SER A 203 -12.65 -2.43 5.40
N LEU A 204 -13.79 -2.70 4.74
CA LEU A 204 -15.08 -2.04 4.99
C LEU A 204 -16.11 -2.94 5.69
N THR A 205 -15.67 -4.07 6.25
CA THR A 205 -16.52 -5.04 6.93
C THR A 205 -16.33 -4.95 8.45
N PRO A 206 -17.35 -5.29 9.27
CA PRO A 206 -17.23 -5.26 10.73
C PRO A 206 -16.14 -6.20 11.30
N VAL A 207 -15.75 -7.23 10.56
CA VAL A 207 -14.74 -8.22 10.99
C VAL A 207 -13.30 -7.75 10.79
N TYR A 208 -13.08 -6.61 10.13
CA TYR A 208 -11.74 -6.13 9.80
C TYR A 208 -10.85 -5.92 11.03
N GLY A 209 -11.40 -5.40 12.12
CA GLY A 209 -10.64 -5.19 13.36
C GLY A 209 -10.10 -6.51 13.94
N LEU A 210 -10.91 -7.57 13.92
CA LEU A 210 -10.51 -8.92 14.36
C LEU A 210 -9.43 -9.51 13.42
N PHE A 211 -9.58 -9.28 12.11
CA PHE A 211 -8.57 -9.68 11.13
C PHE A 211 -7.23 -8.96 11.38
N GLN A 212 -7.25 -7.66 11.63
CA GLN A 212 -6.04 -6.90 11.94
C GLN A 212 -5.38 -7.41 13.23
N GLU A 213 -6.16 -7.73 14.26
CA GLU A 213 -5.65 -8.33 15.49
C GLU A 213 -4.99 -9.69 15.25
N PHE A 214 -5.62 -10.54 14.44
CA PHE A 214 -5.04 -11.81 14.03
C PHE A 214 -3.68 -11.63 13.35
N VAL A 215 -3.58 -10.73 12.37
CA VAL A 215 -2.31 -10.47 11.66
C VAL A 215 -1.27 -9.83 12.58
N ARG A 216 -1.66 -8.90 13.46
CA ARG A 216 -0.75 -8.34 14.48
C ARG A 216 -0.15 -9.45 15.34
N ASN A 217 -0.96 -10.37 15.83
CA ASN A 217 -0.50 -11.51 16.64
C ASN A 217 0.39 -12.49 15.86
N LEU A 218 0.23 -12.61 14.54
CA LEU A 218 1.18 -13.38 13.71
C LEU A 218 2.55 -12.71 13.63
N THR A 219 2.57 -11.38 13.56
CA THR A 219 3.79 -10.60 13.33
C THR A 219 4.45 -10.07 14.61
N SER A 220 3.82 -10.23 15.78
CA SER A 220 4.26 -9.58 17.01
C SER A 220 5.66 -9.99 17.45
N ASP A 221 6.02 -11.27 17.28
CA ASP A 221 7.33 -11.75 17.67
C ASP A 221 8.41 -11.32 16.68
N PHE A 222 8.08 -11.22 15.38
CA PHE A 222 8.96 -10.61 14.39
C PHE A 222 9.17 -9.12 14.63
N ALA A 223 8.13 -8.37 15.01
CA ALA A 223 8.21 -6.94 15.26
C ALA A 223 9.11 -6.62 16.48
N LYS A 224 9.19 -7.52 17.47
CA LYS A 224 10.13 -7.40 18.60
C LYS A 224 11.59 -7.62 18.19
N ILE A 225 11.83 -8.39 17.13
CA ILE A 225 13.18 -8.80 16.70
C ILE A 225 13.70 -7.87 15.59
N CYS A 226 12.90 -7.66 14.54
CA CYS A 226 13.21 -6.79 13.42
C CYS A 226 12.83 -5.34 13.77
N THR A 227 13.68 -4.67 14.57
CA THR A 227 13.48 -3.29 15.04
C THR A 227 14.01 -2.23 14.05
N PHE A 228 13.63 -0.96 14.26
CA PHE A 228 14.18 0.17 13.51
C PHE A 228 15.68 0.42 13.76
N ASN A 229 16.27 -0.12 14.85
CA ASN A 229 17.66 0.09 15.20
C ASN A 229 18.53 -1.14 14.88
N ARG A 230 19.64 -0.95 14.16
CA ARG A 230 20.53 -2.05 13.75
C ARG A 230 21.31 -2.63 14.92
N THR A 231 21.63 -1.84 15.95
CA THR A 231 22.59 -2.22 17.00
C THR A 231 22.01 -3.07 18.12
N THR A 232 20.68 -3.15 18.23
CA THR A 232 20.00 -3.84 19.33
C THR A 232 19.35 -5.16 18.92
N SER A 233 19.54 -5.64 17.68
CA SER A 233 19.03 -6.94 17.24
C SER A 233 20.07 -8.02 17.57
N PRO A 234 20.06 -8.64 18.76
CA PRO A 234 21.15 -9.48 19.24
C PRO A 234 21.01 -10.93 18.73
N THR A 235 20.16 -11.14 17.73
CA THR A 235 19.79 -12.47 17.27
C THR A 235 19.98 -12.56 15.76
N TYR A 236 20.76 -13.57 15.36
CA TYR A 236 20.94 -14.14 14.01
C TYR A 236 19.69 -14.22 13.10
N ARG A 237 18.48 -13.99 13.64
CA ARG A 237 17.19 -14.15 12.97
C ARG A 237 16.82 -13.02 11.99
N CYS A 238 17.42 -11.83 12.09
CA CYS A 238 17.26 -10.74 11.10
C CYS A 238 18.61 -10.26 10.49
N GLU A 239 19.75 -10.89 10.81
CA GLU A 239 21.10 -10.36 10.46
C GLU A 239 21.71 -10.91 9.16
N ASP A 240 21.37 -12.12 8.69
CA ASP A 240 21.96 -12.65 7.45
C ASP A 240 20.94 -12.76 6.28
N SER A 241 19.65 -12.87 6.57
CA SER A 241 18.55 -12.93 5.59
C SER A 241 17.82 -11.58 5.44
N THR A 242 18.60 -10.57 5.06
CA THR A 242 18.26 -9.38 4.23
C THR A 242 17.20 -8.39 4.73
N PHE A 243 17.59 -7.10 4.79
CA PHE A 243 16.82 -5.87 4.48
C PHE A 243 15.30 -6.04 4.25
N PHE A 244 14.92 -6.90 3.31
CA PHE A 244 13.55 -7.16 2.90
C PHE A 244 12.66 -7.78 3.99
N MET A 245 13.18 -8.67 4.84
CA MET A 245 12.39 -9.26 5.93
C MET A 245 12.00 -8.20 6.94
N ARG A 246 12.96 -7.35 7.35
CA ARG A 246 12.70 -6.22 8.25
C ARG A 246 11.63 -5.29 7.69
N THR A 247 11.80 -4.85 6.45
CA THR A 247 10.82 -4.00 5.76
C THR A 247 9.45 -4.67 5.64
N LEU A 248 9.39 -5.97 5.34
CA LEU A 248 8.13 -6.72 5.19
C LEU A 248 7.36 -6.80 6.51
N VAL A 249 8.05 -7.15 7.60
CA VAL A 249 7.47 -7.26 8.94
C VAL A 249 6.98 -5.90 9.41
N LEU A 250 7.81 -4.87 9.33
CA LEU A 250 7.44 -3.52 9.76
C LEU A 250 6.26 -2.99 8.93
N ASN A 251 6.26 -3.22 7.61
CA ASN A 251 5.14 -2.83 6.75
C ASN A 251 3.83 -3.52 7.15
N THR A 252 3.90 -4.81 7.44
CA THR A 252 2.73 -5.58 7.86
C THR A 252 2.24 -5.12 9.23
N ALA A 253 3.14 -4.84 10.16
CA ALA A 253 2.82 -4.39 11.51
C ALA A 253 2.05 -3.06 11.50
N TRP A 254 2.56 -2.02 10.82
CA TRP A 254 1.86 -0.72 10.80
C TRP A 254 0.56 -0.78 10.00
N ALA A 255 0.51 -1.56 8.90
CA ALA A 255 -0.71 -1.72 8.10
C ALA A 255 -1.85 -2.37 8.90
N ASN A 256 -1.51 -3.13 9.93
CA ASN A 256 -2.46 -3.75 10.84
C ASN A 256 -2.54 -3.02 12.19
N GLY A 257 -2.03 -1.80 12.34
CA GLY A 257 -2.24 -0.97 13.53
C GLY A 257 -1.36 -1.33 14.73
N ASN A 258 -0.09 -1.67 14.51
CA ASN A 258 0.89 -1.77 15.61
C ASN A 258 1.39 -0.37 16.00
N ASP A 259 0.96 0.11 17.17
CA ASP A 259 1.22 1.49 17.63
C ASP A 259 2.72 1.78 17.83
N ASP A 260 3.49 0.85 18.40
CA ASP A 260 4.94 1.05 18.61
C ASP A 260 5.69 1.31 17.29
N VAL A 261 5.33 0.56 16.24
CA VAL A 261 5.90 0.73 14.89
C VAL A 261 5.45 2.05 14.28
N ILE A 262 4.18 2.42 14.46
CA ILE A 262 3.61 3.67 13.95
C ILE A 262 4.29 4.87 14.60
N ASP A 263 4.39 4.89 15.93
CA ASP A 263 4.98 5.99 16.69
C ASP A 263 6.45 6.18 16.33
N THR A 264 7.21 5.08 16.26
CA THR A 264 8.62 5.12 15.88
C THR A 264 8.81 5.63 14.46
N ALA A 265 8.06 5.11 13.49
CA ALA A 265 8.15 5.56 12.10
C ALA A 265 7.69 7.02 11.93
N THR A 266 6.67 7.45 12.67
CA THR A 266 6.22 8.85 12.67
C THR A 266 7.31 9.77 13.21
N GLN A 267 7.98 9.40 14.31
CA GLN A 267 9.08 10.18 14.87
C GLN A 267 10.26 10.28 13.89
N LEU A 268 10.63 9.18 13.23
CA LEU A 268 11.68 9.18 12.20
C LEU A 268 11.33 10.08 11.01
N PHE A 269 10.07 10.06 10.57
CA PHE A 269 9.59 10.91 9.50
C PHE A 269 9.65 12.40 9.88
N GLN A 270 9.21 12.74 11.09
CA GLN A 270 9.24 14.11 11.60
C GLN A 270 10.68 14.64 11.75
N ASN A 271 11.61 13.79 12.19
CA ASN A 271 13.03 14.15 12.24
C ASN A 271 13.60 14.41 10.83
N TRP A 272 13.22 13.59 9.84
CA TRP A 272 13.62 13.77 8.45
C TRP A 272 13.07 15.07 7.84
N MET A 273 11.82 15.44 8.14
CA MET A 273 11.26 16.74 7.74
C MET A 273 12.06 17.91 8.30
N ARG A 274 12.28 17.91 9.62
CA ARG A 274 13.01 18.99 10.31
C ARG A 274 14.41 19.19 9.76
N PHE A 275 15.10 18.10 9.44
CA PHE A 275 16.45 18.15 8.88
C PHE A 275 16.51 18.76 7.47
N ASN A 276 15.47 18.60 6.65
CA ASN A 276 15.44 19.19 5.30
C ASN A 276 14.89 20.61 5.27
N GLN A 277 14.37 21.12 6.41
CA GLN A 277 13.94 22.51 6.56
C GLN A 277 15.06 23.43 7.08
N THR A 278 16.16 22.86 7.58
CA THR A 278 17.38 23.57 8.03
C THR A 278 18.45 23.60 6.97
#